data_AF-A0A6A1QAS5-F1
#
_entry.id   AF-A0A6A1QAS5-F1
#
_cell.length_a   1.000
_cell.length_b   1.000
_cell.length_c   1.000
_cell.angle_alpha   90.00
_cell.angle_beta   90.00
_cell.angle_gamma   90.00
#
_symmetry.space_group_name_H-M   'P 1'
#
loop_
_entity.id
_entity.type
_entity.pdbx_description
1 polymer ?
#
loop_
_entity_poly.entity_id
_entity_poly.type
_entity_poly.pdbx_seq_one_letter_code
_entity_poly.pdbx_strand_id
1 'polypeptide(L)'
;MSLEGDEWELSKENVQPLRQGRIMSTLQGALAQQESACNTTLQQQKRAFESEIRFYAGNDPLDVWDRYINWTEQNYPQGGKESNMSTLLERAVEALQGEKRYYNDPRFLSLWLKL
;
A
#
# COMPACT_ATOMS: atom_id res chain seq x y z
N MET A 1 19.74 4.81 25.19
CA MET A 1 19.59 3.38 24.85
C MET A 1 18.64 3.33 23.68
N SER A 2 19.15 3.02 22.50
CA SER A 2 18.40 3.04 21.24
C SER A 2 17.59 1.76 21.13
N LEU A 3 16.33 1.80 21.56
CA LEU A 3 15.38 0.68 21.47
C LEU A 3 14.72 0.58 20.09
N GLU A 4 14.91 1.57 19.20
CA GLU A 4 14.25 1.67 17.89
C GLU A 4 14.67 0.59 16.87
N GLY A 5 15.80 -0.09 17.10
CA GLY A 5 16.31 -1.15 16.22
C GLY A 5 15.81 -2.55 16.58
N ASP A 6 15.50 -2.79 17.86
CA ASP A 6 15.26 -4.15 18.39
C ASP A 6 13.96 -4.75 17.86
N GLU A 7 12.86 -3.99 17.75
CA GLU A 7 11.58 -4.51 17.22
C GLU A 7 11.67 -4.93 15.75
N TRP A 8 12.43 -4.17 14.94
CA TRP A 8 12.69 -4.52 13.55
C TRP A 8 13.51 -5.81 13.46
N GLU A 9 14.59 -5.91 14.24
CA GLU A 9 15.46 -7.09 14.23
C GLU A 9 14.71 -8.37 14.63
N LEU A 10 13.72 -8.26 15.52
CA LEU A 10 12.87 -9.37 15.96
C LEU A 10 11.89 -9.86 14.90
N SER A 11 11.49 -9.01 13.95
CA SER A 11 10.45 -9.31 12.95
C SER A 11 10.91 -9.19 11.50
N LYS A 12 12.20 -8.99 11.24
CA LYS A 12 12.76 -8.82 9.88
C LYS A 12 12.43 -10.00 8.94
N GLU A 13 12.33 -11.22 9.47
CA GLU A 13 11.99 -12.42 8.68
C GLU A 13 10.54 -12.39 8.16
N ASN A 14 9.68 -11.59 8.80
CA ASN A 14 8.30 -11.36 8.40
C ASN A 14 8.16 -10.15 7.47
N VAL A 15 9.25 -9.55 6.98
CA VAL A 15 9.15 -8.33 6.16
C VAL A 15 9.57 -8.64 4.73
N GLN A 16 8.59 -8.60 3.83
CA GLN A 16 8.82 -8.79 2.41
C GLN A 16 9.76 -7.69 1.88
N PRO A 17 10.89 -8.06 1.23
CA PRO A 17 11.78 -7.11 0.59
C PRO A 17 11.07 -6.39 -0.57
N LEU A 18 11.12 -5.06 -0.58
CA LEU A 18 10.60 -4.24 -1.67
C LEU A 18 11.77 -3.58 -2.41
N ARG A 19 11.73 -3.56 -3.76
CA ARG A 19 12.76 -2.90 -4.59
C ARG A 19 12.92 -1.41 -4.28
N GLN A 20 11.83 -0.76 -3.89
CA GLN A 20 11.77 0.66 -3.54
C GLN A 20 12.06 0.91 -2.04
N GLY A 21 12.29 -0.14 -1.25
CA GLY A 21 12.44 -0.04 0.20
C GLY A 21 11.12 0.16 0.94
N ARG A 22 11.23 0.38 2.26
CA ARG A 22 10.10 0.61 3.18
C ARG A 22 10.34 1.86 4.00
N ILE A 23 9.26 2.51 4.40
CA ILE A 23 9.29 3.65 5.29
C ILE A 23 9.40 3.15 6.73
N MET A 24 10.48 3.50 7.43
CA MET A 24 10.78 2.97 8.76
C MET A 24 9.68 3.27 9.78
N SER A 25 9.09 4.47 9.76
CA SER A 25 8.01 4.83 10.69
C SER A 25 6.74 3.99 10.49
N THR A 26 6.38 3.69 9.24
CA THR A 26 5.22 2.84 8.95
C THR A 26 5.51 1.39 9.31
N LEU A 27 6.74 0.94 9.06
CA LEU A 27 7.21 -0.39 9.42
C LEU A 27 7.18 -0.60 10.93
N GLN A 28 7.69 0.34 11.72
CA GLN A 28 7.60 0.30 13.18
C GLN A 28 6.15 0.25 13.65
N GLY A 29 5.28 1.10 13.09
CA GLY A 29 3.84 1.05 13.37
C GLY A 29 3.23 -0.31 13.04
N ALA A 30 3.64 -0.93 11.93
CA ALA A 30 3.16 -2.24 11.47
C ALA A 30 3.72 -3.43 12.27
N LEU A 31 4.89 -3.28 12.89
CA LEU A 31 5.49 -4.29 13.76
C LEU A 31 4.98 -4.18 15.20
N ALA A 32 4.78 -2.96 15.69
CA ALA A 32 4.12 -2.71 16.99
C ALA A 32 2.62 -3.06 16.97
N GLN A 33 2.05 -3.31 15.79
CA GLN A 33 0.62 -3.54 15.52
C GLN A 33 0.08 -4.92 15.98
N GLN A 34 0.86 -5.69 16.73
CA GLN A 34 0.48 -7.03 17.18
C GLN A 34 -0.69 -7.04 18.21
N GLU A 35 -1.23 -5.88 18.60
CA GLU A 35 -2.40 -5.74 19.48
C GLU A 35 -3.58 -4.96 18.86
N SER A 36 -4.74 -5.65 18.83
CA SER A 36 -6.12 -5.33 18.40
C SER A 36 -6.60 -3.89 18.09
N ALA A 37 -6.11 -2.83 18.72
CA ALA A 37 -6.65 -1.47 18.56
C ALA A 37 -6.31 -0.84 17.19
N CYS A 38 -5.13 -1.14 16.65
CA CYS A 38 -4.60 -0.51 15.45
C CYS A 38 -5.24 -1.05 14.14
N ASN A 39 -5.85 -2.24 14.20
CA ASN A 39 -6.70 -2.76 13.13
C ASN A 39 -7.84 -1.80 12.76
N THR A 40 -8.39 -1.05 13.73
CA THR A 40 -9.47 -0.12 13.45
C THR A 40 -9.03 1.08 12.61
N THR A 41 -7.84 1.63 12.88
CA THR A 41 -7.26 2.75 12.12
C THR A 41 -6.90 2.34 10.70
N LEU A 42 -6.30 1.16 10.51
CA LEU A 42 -6.03 0.61 9.17
C LEU A 42 -7.31 0.44 8.35
N GLN A 43 -8.36 -0.11 8.96
CA GLN A 43 -9.64 -0.29 8.28
C GLN A 43 -10.31 1.06 7.96
N GLN A 44 -10.16 2.08 8.81
CA GLN A 44 -10.65 3.43 8.52
C GLN A 44 -9.91 4.06 7.34
N GLN A 45 -8.58 3.98 7.31
CA GLN A 45 -7.77 4.49 6.20
C GLN A 45 -8.09 3.76 4.89
N LYS A 46 -8.25 2.43 4.94
CA LYS A 46 -8.72 1.64 3.80
C LYS A 46 -10.06 2.14 3.27
N ARG A 47 -11.05 2.34 4.16
CA ARG A 47 -12.37 2.89 3.80
C ARG A 47 -12.28 4.30 3.21
N ALA A 48 -11.33 5.12 3.67
CA ALA A 48 -11.11 6.44 3.11
C ALA A 48 -10.64 6.37 1.66
N PHE A 49 -9.67 5.51 1.34
CA PHE A 49 -9.24 5.27 -0.03
C PHE A 49 -10.36 4.73 -0.92
N GLU A 50 -11.13 3.74 -0.43
CA GLU A 50 -12.26 3.20 -1.19
C GLU A 50 -13.34 4.26 -1.46
N SER A 51 -13.57 5.17 -0.51
CA SER A 51 -14.49 6.29 -0.69
C SER A 51 -13.93 7.31 -1.68
N GLU A 52 -12.63 7.61 -1.61
CA GLU A 52 -11.96 8.51 -2.53
C GLU A 52 -12.03 8.00 -3.97
N ILE A 53 -11.81 6.70 -4.20
CA ILE A 53 -11.96 6.06 -5.51
C ILE A 53 -13.42 6.16 -5.99
N ARG A 54 -14.39 5.87 -5.12
CA ARG A 54 -15.81 5.85 -5.49
C ARG A 54 -16.36 7.23 -5.83
N PHE A 55 -15.94 8.26 -5.11
CA PHE A 55 -16.43 9.63 -5.26
C PHE A 55 -15.42 10.54 -5.97
N TYR A 56 -14.44 9.94 -6.65
CA TYR A 56 -13.39 10.70 -7.33
C TYR A 56 -14.00 11.59 -8.42
N ALA A 57 -13.77 12.90 -8.31
CA ALA A 57 -14.20 13.90 -9.30
C ALA A 57 -13.03 14.73 -9.85
N GLY A 58 -11.79 14.30 -9.59
CA GLY A 58 -10.58 14.98 -10.05
C GLY A 58 -10.19 14.59 -11.47
N ASN A 59 -9.06 15.16 -11.92
CA ASN A 59 -8.54 14.93 -13.26
C ASN A 59 -7.51 13.79 -13.34
N ASP A 60 -7.02 13.24 -12.23
CA ASP A 60 -5.97 12.21 -12.20
C ASP A 60 -6.38 11.02 -11.29
N PRO A 61 -7.30 10.14 -11.74
CA PRO A 61 -7.69 8.95 -10.98
C PRO A 61 -6.51 8.04 -10.62
N LEU A 62 -5.43 8.02 -11.43
CA LEU A 62 -4.24 7.20 -11.17
C LEU A 62 -3.55 7.57 -9.85
N ASP A 63 -3.58 8.85 -9.45
CA ASP A 63 -2.99 9.32 -8.19
C ASP A 63 -3.57 8.60 -6.96
N VAL A 64 -4.89 8.42 -6.92
CA VAL A 64 -5.55 7.75 -5.78
C VAL A 64 -5.13 6.29 -5.70
N TRP A 65 -5.07 5.61 -6.85
CA TRP A 65 -4.63 4.22 -6.93
C TRP A 65 -3.17 4.07 -6.52
N ASP A 66 -2.26 4.93 -7.00
CA ASP A 66 -0.84 4.91 -6.66
C ASP A 66 -0.63 5.11 -5.14
N ARG A 67 -1.31 6.10 -4.55
CA ARG A 67 -1.28 6.33 -3.11
C ARG A 67 -1.83 5.13 -2.31
N TYR A 68 -2.92 4.52 -2.76
CA TYR A 68 -3.52 3.39 -2.07
C TYR A 68 -2.66 2.12 -2.13
N ILE A 69 -2.06 1.85 -3.29
CA ILE A 69 -1.10 0.75 -3.49
C ILE A 69 0.12 0.96 -2.60
N ASN A 70 0.71 2.16 -2.61
CA ASN A 70 1.86 2.47 -1.74
C ASN A 70 1.50 2.33 -0.27
N TRP A 71 0.37 2.90 0.17
CA TRP A 71 -0.14 2.73 1.53
C TRP A 71 -0.28 1.25 1.91
N THR A 72 -0.78 0.41 1.00
CA THR A 72 -0.92 -1.03 1.23
C THR A 72 0.44 -1.72 1.40
N GLU A 73 1.43 -1.39 0.57
CA GLU A 73 2.80 -1.94 0.73
C GLU A 73 3.42 -1.58 2.07
N GLN A 74 3.26 -0.32 2.50
CA GLN A 74 3.89 0.15 3.73
C GLN A 74 3.23 -0.42 4.98
N ASN A 75 1.89 -0.57 4.98
CA ASN A 75 1.13 -1.03 6.15
C ASN A 75 1.07 -2.56 6.29
N TYR A 76 1.38 -3.32 5.23
CA TYR A 76 1.39 -4.78 5.26
C TYR A 76 2.79 -5.33 4.99
N PRO A 77 3.68 -5.36 6.01
CA PRO A 77 5.08 -5.76 5.83
C PRO A 77 5.27 -7.21 5.38
N GLN A 78 4.39 -8.11 5.82
CA GLN A 78 4.41 -9.53 5.43
C GLN A 78 3.89 -9.77 4.00
N GLY A 79 3.19 -8.80 3.41
CA GLY A 79 2.45 -9.01 2.17
C GLY A 79 1.39 -10.11 2.33
N GLY A 80 1.11 -10.82 1.24
CA GLY A 80 0.17 -11.94 1.25
C GLY A 80 -1.32 -11.55 1.23
N LYS A 81 -2.19 -12.51 1.55
CA LYS A 81 -3.65 -12.39 1.35
C LYS A 81 -4.30 -11.29 2.21
N GLU A 82 -3.76 -10.99 3.38
CA GLU A 82 -4.35 -9.98 4.27
C GLU A 82 -4.31 -8.57 3.67
N SER A 83 -3.23 -8.24 2.94
CA SER A 83 -3.09 -6.96 2.23
C SER A 83 -4.11 -6.79 1.10
N ASN A 84 -4.64 -7.89 0.55
CA ASN A 84 -5.44 -7.92 -0.68
C ASN A 84 -4.79 -7.17 -1.85
N MET A 85 -3.45 -7.14 -1.89
CA MET A 85 -2.69 -6.36 -2.87
C MET A 85 -2.96 -6.78 -4.31
N SER A 86 -3.06 -8.08 -4.60
CA SER A 86 -3.34 -8.57 -5.96
C SER A 86 -4.68 -8.06 -6.47
N THR A 87 -5.75 -8.19 -5.67
CA THR A 87 -7.08 -7.68 -6.00
C THR A 87 -7.09 -6.16 -6.16
N LEU A 88 -6.29 -5.45 -5.35
CA LEU A 88 -6.15 -3.99 -5.49
C LEU A 88 -5.51 -3.61 -6.83
N LEU A 89 -4.42 -4.28 -7.21
CA LEU A 89 -3.72 -4.05 -8.47
C LEU A 89 -4.60 -4.41 -9.67
N GLU A 90 -5.31 -5.54 -9.63
CA GLU A 90 -6.26 -5.97 -10.67
C GLU A 90 -7.34 -4.91 -10.89
N ARG A 91 -7.98 -4.44 -9.81
CA ARG A 91 -9.00 -3.39 -9.87
C ARG A 91 -8.45 -2.08 -10.45
N ALA A 92 -7.22 -1.73 -10.08
CA ALA A 92 -6.59 -0.50 -10.54
C ALA A 92 -6.24 -0.57 -12.04
N VAL A 93 -5.72 -1.72 -12.51
CA VAL A 93 -5.51 -1.95 -13.95
C VAL A 93 -6.83 -1.90 -14.70
N GLU A 94 -7.84 -2.63 -14.25
CA GLU A 94 -9.15 -2.68 -14.91
C GLU A 94 -9.79 -1.29 -15.00
N ALA A 95 -9.73 -0.50 -13.94
CA ALA A 95 -10.28 0.86 -13.90
C ALA A 95 -9.54 1.84 -14.82
N LEU A 96 -8.25 1.62 -15.08
CA LEU A 96 -7.40 2.53 -15.85
C LEU A 96 -7.07 1.98 -17.25
N GLN A 97 -7.53 0.78 -17.58
CA GLN A 97 -7.27 0.15 -18.88
C GLN A 97 -7.96 0.96 -19.98
N GLY A 98 -7.18 1.37 -20.99
CA GLY A 98 -7.67 2.18 -22.11
C GLY A 98 -7.52 3.69 -21.92
N GLU A 99 -7.12 4.15 -20.74
CA GLU A 99 -6.76 5.56 -20.50
C GLU A 99 -5.38 5.87 -21.09
N LYS A 100 -5.34 6.14 -22.40
CA LYS A 100 -4.10 6.38 -23.17
C LYS A 100 -3.20 7.47 -22.57
N ARG A 101 -3.78 8.41 -21.82
CA ARG A 101 -3.04 9.47 -21.10
C ARG A 101 -2.00 8.93 -20.11
N TYR A 102 -2.16 7.71 -19.60
CA TYR A 102 -1.24 7.11 -18.64
C TYR A 102 -0.21 6.17 -19.25
N TYR A 103 -0.21 5.96 -20.58
CA TYR A 103 0.70 4.99 -21.21
C TYR A 103 2.17 5.36 -21.08
N ASN A 104 2.46 6.66 -20.94
CA ASN A 104 3.81 7.17 -20.68
C ASN A 104 3.99 7.62 -19.22
N ASP A 105 3.03 7.33 -18.33
CA ASP A 105 3.11 7.68 -16.92
C ASP A 105 3.88 6.58 -16.16
N PRO A 106 5.00 6.91 -15.49
CA PRO A 106 5.78 5.95 -14.73
C PRO A 106 4.98 5.24 -13.63
N ARG A 107 3.96 5.89 -13.04
CA ARG A 107 3.11 5.31 -12.00
C ARG A 107 2.28 4.16 -12.56
N PHE A 108 1.75 4.33 -13.76
CA PHE A 108 0.98 3.29 -14.44
C PHE A 108 1.87 2.10 -14.81
N LEU A 109 3.09 2.35 -15.32
CA LEU A 109 4.06 1.28 -15.56
C LEU A 109 4.43 0.54 -14.27
N SER A 110 4.67 1.25 -13.18
CA SER A 110 4.96 0.66 -11.87
C SER A 110 3.84 -0.27 -11.40
N LEU A 111 2.59 0.09 -11.63
CA LEU A 111 1.42 -0.73 -11.33
C LEU A 111 1.43 -2.03 -12.13
N TRP A 112 1.69 -1.98 -13.44
CA TRP A 112 1.85 -3.17 -14.29
C TRP A 112 3.02 -4.07 -13.90
N LEU A 113 4.12 -3.50 -13.40
CA LEU A 113 5.26 -4.28 -12.93
C LEU A 113 5.02 -4.96 -11.57
N LYS A 114 4.02 -4.50 -10.81
CA LYS A 114 3.63 -5.03 -9.50
C LYS A 114 2.51 -6.07 -9.59
N LEU A 115 1.67 -6.01 -10.63
CA LEU A 115 0.63 -7.00 -10.93
C LEU A 115 1.26 -8.36 -11.27
#